data_AF-A0A0C9QX17-F1
#
_entry.id   AF-A0A0C9QX17-F1
#
_cell.length_a   1.000
_cell.length_b   1.000
_cell.length_c   1.000
_cell.angle_alpha   90.00
_cell.angle_beta   90.00
_cell.angle_gamma   90.00
#
_symmetry.space_group_name_H-M   'P 1'
#
loop_
_entity.id
_entity.type
_entity.pdbx_description
1 polymer ?
#
loop_
_entity_poly.entity_id
_entity_poly.type
_entity_poly.pdbx_seq_one_letter_code
_entity_poly.pdbx_strand_id
1 'polypeptide(L)'
;MPKLWIILLVCGLSVTIGRGVVLEDVTKGKEDDVKCFGIGSIVAKILQWIFREPPVSSRDGRVRFLVHSRTSQVPYQLFAEDDQFEISFSSFKPERRTVFIVHGFLAHGEQAWIQKMVKAYLEFDDVNVIAVDWSQYSNILNYYKAVVNAQNAACAILKFLQLTVASYRETREWGDIHLIGHSLGAHVSGMAADGFKEMVSRWKITRITGLDPAQPCFAASDLSLGKTDAPFVDIIHTNGQFFAGMGLGMKDPIGN
;
A
#
# COMPACT_ATOMS: atom_id res chain seq x y z
N MET A 1 -1.88 18.23 -6.49
CA MET A 1 -3.34 18.50 -6.43
C MET A 1 -4.19 17.54 -7.29
N PRO A 2 -3.77 16.99 -8.45
CA PRO A 2 -4.61 16.02 -9.19
C PRO A 2 -4.59 14.59 -8.63
N LYS A 3 -3.51 14.15 -7.97
CA LYS A 3 -3.33 12.79 -7.38
C LYS A 3 -4.48 12.34 -6.44
N LEU A 4 -4.97 13.29 -5.66
CA LEU A 4 -5.72 13.05 -4.42
C LEU A 4 -7.20 12.65 -4.64
N TRP A 5 -7.84 13.29 -5.62
CA TRP A 5 -9.26 13.06 -5.93
C TRP A 5 -9.51 11.68 -6.55
N ILE A 6 -8.54 11.19 -7.31
CA ILE A 6 -8.62 9.89 -8.00
C ILE A 6 -8.74 8.77 -6.96
N ILE A 7 -7.93 8.80 -5.91
CA ILE A 7 -7.90 7.74 -4.89
C ILE A 7 -9.23 7.67 -4.15
N LEU A 8 -9.76 8.79 -3.65
CA LEU A 8 -11.02 8.79 -2.89
C LEU A 8 -12.23 8.34 -3.73
N LEU A 9 -12.27 8.75 -5.00
CA LEU A 9 -13.28 8.28 -5.98
C LEU A 9 -13.18 6.76 -6.19
N VAL A 10 -11.97 6.24 -6.41
CA VAL A 10 -11.72 4.80 -6.59
C VAL A 10 -12.10 4.00 -5.33
N CYS A 11 -11.85 4.55 -4.15
CA CYS A 11 -12.15 3.89 -2.89
C CYS A 11 -13.65 3.90 -2.50
N GLY A 12 -14.51 4.63 -3.23
CA GLY A 12 -15.92 4.78 -2.88
C GLY A 12 -16.13 5.43 -1.51
N LEU A 13 -15.15 6.18 -1.01
CA LEU A 13 -15.20 6.85 0.29
C LEU A 13 -15.91 8.19 0.11
N SER A 14 -16.95 8.43 0.91
CA SER A 14 -17.76 9.64 0.79
C SER A 14 -16.94 10.88 1.15
N VAL A 15 -16.68 11.72 0.15
CA VAL A 15 -16.20 13.09 0.32
C VAL A 15 -17.42 13.99 0.20
N THR A 16 -17.74 14.76 1.25
CA THR A 16 -18.72 15.84 1.10
C THR A 16 -18.03 16.98 0.36
N ILE A 17 -18.44 17.31 -0.87
CA ILE A 17 -18.56 18.67 -1.47
C ILE A 17 -18.91 18.55 -2.97
N GLY A 18 -19.75 19.47 -3.45
CA GLY A 18 -20.47 19.41 -4.72
C GLY A 18 -19.67 19.64 -6.01
N ARG A 19 -20.34 19.18 -7.09
CA ARG A 19 -20.01 19.15 -8.53
C ARG A 19 -19.24 17.91 -9.01
N GLY A 20 -19.92 17.20 -9.92
CA GLY A 20 -19.57 15.89 -10.42
C GLY A 20 -18.37 15.88 -11.36
N VAL A 21 -17.70 14.73 -11.36
CA VAL A 21 -16.58 14.38 -12.24
C VAL A 21 -17.00 13.15 -13.06
N VAL A 22 -16.76 13.22 -14.37
CA VAL A 22 -16.97 12.14 -15.33
C VAL A 22 -15.72 11.24 -15.32
N LEU A 23 -15.90 9.94 -15.17
CA LEU A 23 -14.85 8.92 -15.26
C LEU A 23 -14.50 8.70 -16.73
N GLU A 24 -13.25 8.96 -17.14
CA GLU A 24 -12.73 8.49 -18.43
C GLU A 24 -12.02 7.13 -18.27
N ASP A 25 -12.30 6.25 -19.21
CA ASP A 25 -11.91 4.85 -19.28
C ASP A 25 -10.40 4.70 -19.58
N VAL A 26 -9.63 4.19 -18.61
CA VAL A 26 -8.18 3.98 -18.69
C VAL A 26 -7.88 2.68 -19.44
N THR A 27 -8.28 2.60 -20.71
CA THR A 27 -8.04 1.41 -21.57
C THR A 27 -7.38 1.72 -22.92
N LYS A 28 -6.77 2.90 -23.10
CA LYS A 28 -5.96 3.21 -24.30
C LYS A 28 -4.56 2.58 -24.23
N GLY A 29 -4.50 1.25 -24.34
CA GLY A 29 -3.27 0.47 -24.33
C GLY A 29 -2.57 0.41 -25.70
N LYS A 30 -1.34 0.93 -25.76
CA LYS A 30 -0.20 0.38 -26.53
C LYS A 30 1.06 1.23 -26.39
N GLU A 31 0.93 2.55 -26.21
CA GLU A 31 2.06 3.48 -26.11
C GLU A 31 2.55 3.69 -24.66
N ASP A 32 1.63 3.59 -23.69
CA ASP A 32 1.92 3.75 -22.26
C ASP A 32 2.69 2.54 -21.66
N ASP A 33 2.52 1.35 -22.24
CA ASP A 33 3.21 0.12 -21.82
C ASP A 33 4.74 0.23 -22.00
N VAL A 34 5.21 0.80 -23.11
CA VAL A 34 6.65 0.95 -23.37
C VAL A 34 7.27 1.98 -22.43
N LYS A 35 6.51 3.01 -22.04
CA LYS A 35 6.95 4.04 -21.10
C LYS A 35 7.03 3.53 -19.65
N CYS A 36 6.15 2.62 -19.24
CA CYS A 36 6.15 2.04 -17.88
C CYS A 36 7.52 1.47 -17.50
N PHE A 37 8.13 0.66 -18.36
CA PHE A 37 9.43 0.03 -18.05
C PHE A 37 10.63 0.92 -18.39
N GLY A 38 10.44 2.07 -19.05
CA GLY A 38 11.52 3.02 -19.35
C GLY A 38 12.65 2.44 -20.22
N ILE A 39 12.35 1.46 -21.07
CA ILE A 39 13.32 0.71 -21.88
C ILE A 39 12.93 0.65 -23.35
N GLY A 40 13.93 0.43 -24.21
CA GLY A 40 13.72 0.23 -25.64
C GLY A 40 12.69 -0.85 -25.94
N SER A 41 11.95 -0.69 -27.05
CA SER A 41 10.75 -1.46 -27.39
C SER A 41 10.92 -2.98 -27.41
N ILE A 42 12.15 -3.50 -27.61
CA ILE A 42 12.43 -4.94 -27.64
C ILE A 42 12.47 -5.55 -26.24
N VAL A 43 13.21 -4.93 -25.30
CA VAL A 43 13.29 -5.42 -23.91
C VAL A 43 11.95 -5.20 -23.19
N ALA A 44 11.26 -4.09 -23.52
CA ALA A 44 9.89 -3.85 -23.08
C ALA A 44 8.95 -4.99 -23.49
N LYS A 45 9.02 -5.45 -24.75
CA LYS A 45 8.20 -6.56 -25.25
C LYS A 45 8.53 -7.90 -24.58
N ILE A 46 9.80 -8.16 -24.27
CA ILE A 46 10.22 -9.39 -23.58
C ILE A 46 9.70 -9.42 -22.14
N LEU A 47 9.88 -8.33 -21.38
CA LEU A 47 9.32 -8.23 -20.03
C LEU A 47 7.80 -8.20 -20.06
N GLN A 48 7.20 -7.52 -21.03
CA GLN A 48 5.76 -7.55 -21.25
C GLN A 48 5.28 -8.98 -21.48
N TRP A 49 5.98 -9.79 -22.28
CA TRP A 49 5.62 -11.19 -22.49
C TRP A 49 5.74 -12.03 -21.22
N ILE A 50 6.85 -11.89 -20.46
CA ILE A 50 7.05 -12.56 -19.16
C ILE A 50 5.95 -12.17 -18.15
N PHE A 51 5.52 -10.91 -18.17
CA PHE A 51 4.51 -10.34 -17.27
C PHE A 51 3.11 -10.24 -17.88
N ARG A 52 2.78 -10.96 -18.97
CA ARG A 52 1.45 -10.91 -19.59
C ARG A 52 0.98 -12.32 -19.96
N GLU A 53 0.57 -13.04 -18.92
CA GLU A 53 -0.15 -14.33 -19.01
C GLU A 53 -1.63 -14.14 -18.59
N PRO A 54 -2.56 -15.02 -19.02
CA PRO A 54 -3.99 -14.84 -18.88
C PRO A 54 -4.42 -14.83 -17.40
N PRO A 55 -5.59 -14.23 -17.09
CA PRO A 55 -6.01 -14.06 -15.71
C PRO A 55 -6.30 -15.42 -15.06
N VAL A 56 -5.45 -15.83 -14.13
CA VAL A 56 -5.82 -16.84 -13.14
C VAL A 56 -6.82 -16.17 -12.20
N SER A 57 -8.08 -16.59 -12.30
CA SER A 57 -9.13 -16.23 -11.36
C SER A 57 -9.06 -17.14 -10.13
N SER A 58 -9.72 -16.70 -9.06
CA SER A 58 -9.90 -17.36 -7.76
C SER A 58 -8.77 -17.16 -6.74
N ARG A 59 -8.72 -15.95 -6.19
CA ARG A 59 -8.58 -15.76 -4.73
C ARG A 59 -9.63 -14.75 -4.30
N ASP A 60 -10.23 -15.00 -3.15
CA ASP A 60 -11.15 -14.10 -2.47
C ASP A 60 -10.64 -12.65 -2.56
N GLY A 61 -11.44 -11.75 -3.11
CA GLY A 61 -10.97 -10.44 -3.60
C GLY A 61 -10.81 -9.38 -2.50
N ARG A 62 -10.38 -9.75 -1.29
CA ARG A 62 -10.41 -8.91 -0.08
C ARG A 62 -9.07 -8.85 0.68
N VAL A 63 -8.57 -7.64 0.93
CA VAL A 63 -7.25 -7.46 1.56
C VAL A 63 -7.33 -7.94 3.01
N ARG A 64 -6.38 -8.79 3.42
CA ARG A 64 -6.32 -9.28 4.81
C ARG A 64 -5.42 -8.40 5.65
N PHE A 65 -5.92 -8.00 6.81
CA PHE A 65 -5.17 -7.30 7.83
C PHE A 65 -4.88 -8.26 8.97
N LEU A 66 -3.60 -8.61 9.14
CA LEU A 66 -3.13 -9.49 10.21
C LEU A 66 -2.67 -8.61 11.37
N VAL A 67 -3.51 -8.50 12.40
CA VAL A 67 -3.26 -7.65 13.57
C VAL A 67 -2.47 -8.45 14.61
N HIS A 68 -1.23 -8.06 14.83
CA HIS A 68 -0.32 -8.64 15.81
C HIS A 68 -0.12 -7.71 17.01
N SER A 69 0.08 -8.31 18.18
CA SER A 69 0.53 -7.62 19.39
C SER A 69 1.35 -8.57 20.25
N ARG A 70 2.02 -8.04 21.29
CA ARG A 70 2.81 -8.83 22.25
C ARG A 70 2.00 -9.92 22.96
N THR A 71 0.70 -9.70 23.16
CA THR A 71 -0.16 -10.57 23.98
C THR A 71 -0.82 -11.69 23.18
N SER A 72 -0.68 -11.69 21.85
CA SER A 72 -1.35 -12.65 20.96
C SER A 72 -0.33 -13.49 20.20
N GLN A 73 -0.37 -14.81 20.39
CA GLN A 73 0.50 -15.75 19.67
C GLN A 73 0.12 -15.90 18.19
N VAL A 74 -1.17 -15.71 17.87
CA VAL A 74 -1.73 -15.79 16.52
C VAL A 74 -2.31 -14.42 16.16
N PRO A 75 -2.05 -13.89 14.95
CA PRO A 75 -2.65 -12.64 14.52
C PRO A 75 -4.16 -12.74 14.42
N TYR A 76 -4.85 -11.68 14.82
CA TYR A 76 -6.27 -11.53 14.54
C TYR A 76 -6.45 -11.07 13.09
N GLN A 77 -7.33 -11.72 12.33
CA GLN A 77 -7.51 -11.42 10.90
C GLN A 77 -8.75 -10.57 10.68
N LEU A 78 -8.60 -9.50 9.90
CA LEU A 78 -9.68 -8.59 9.53
C LEU A 78 -9.70 -8.38 8.02
N PHE A 79 -10.88 -8.06 7.51
CA PHE A 79 -11.12 -7.58 6.15
C PHE A 79 -11.86 -6.25 6.29
N ALA A 80 -11.34 -5.19 5.67
CA ALA A 80 -11.97 -3.86 5.75
C ALA A 80 -13.23 -3.76 4.88
N GLU A 81 -13.38 -4.70 3.96
CA GLU A 81 -14.48 -4.84 3.02
C GLU A 81 -15.71 -5.55 3.63
N ASP A 82 -15.56 -6.17 4.81
CA ASP A 82 -16.63 -6.93 5.46
C ASP A 82 -17.51 -6.03 6.34
N ASP A 83 -18.82 -6.32 6.38
CA ASP A 83 -19.79 -5.63 7.24
C ASP A 83 -19.55 -5.87 8.75
N GLN A 84 -18.68 -6.83 9.10
CA GLN A 84 -18.37 -7.26 10.47
C GLN A 84 -16.96 -6.84 10.92
N PHE A 85 -16.53 -5.63 10.57
CA PHE A 85 -15.23 -5.11 11.04
C PHE A 85 -15.23 -4.90 12.56
N GLU A 86 -14.63 -5.84 13.30
CA GLU A 86 -14.61 -5.84 14.78
C GLU A 86 -13.17 -5.94 15.32
N ILE A 87 -12.39 -4.88 15.11
CA ILE A 87 -11.02 -4.79 15.63
C ILE A 87 -10.94 -4.79 17.16
N SER A 88 -12.03 -4.46 17.86
CA SER A 88 -12.12 -4.49 19.33
C SER A 88 -12.03 -5.89 19.94
N PHE A 89 -12.24 -6.96 19.16
CA PHE A 89 -12.01 -8.34 19.59
C PHE A 89 -10.57 -8.79 19.45
N SER A 90 -9.72 -7.99 18.80
CA SER A 90 -8.28 -8.20 18.78
C SER A 90 -7.62 -7.60 20.03
N SER A 91 -6.32 -7.80 20.15
CA SER A 91 -5.47 -7.17 21.18
C SER A 91 -4.97 -5.77 20.79
N PHE A 92 -5.54 -5.18 19.73
CA PHE A 92 -5.24 -3.82 19.28
C PHE A 92 -5.58 -2.81 20.37
N LYS A 93 -4.70 -1.82 20.57
CA LYS A 93 -4.95 -0.66 21.43
C LYS A 93 -4.67 0.64 20.68
N PRO A 94 -5.63 1.56 20.51
CA PRO A 94 -5.43 2.77 19.72
C PRO A 94 -4.39 3.74 20.29
N GLU A 95 -4.09 3.66 21.59
CA GLU A 95 -3.08 4.47 22.26
C GLU A 95 -1.64 4.07 21.87
N ARG A 96 -1.46 2.84 21.35
CA ARG A 96 -0.15 2.34 20.93
C ARG A 96 0.19 2.83 19.53
N ARG A 97 1.48 3.11 19.30
CA ARG A 97 2.02 3.27 17.95
C ARG A 97 1.63 2.05 17.12
N THR A 98 1.24 2.30 15.88
CA THR A 98 0.77 1.26 14.95
C THR A 98 1.64 1.25 13.70
N VAL A 99 2.26 0.10 13.43
CA VAL A 99 3.15 -0.12 12.30
C VAL A 99 2.45 -1.00 11.27
N PHE A 100 2.24 -0.50 10.06
CA PHE A 100 1.77 -1.31 8.94
C PHE A 100 2.95 -1.82 8.11
N ILE A 101 2.92 -3.08 7.73
CA ILE A 101 3.91 -3.69 6.84
C ILE A 101 3.21 -4.15 5.56
N VAL A 102 3.58 -3.54 4.44
CA VAL A 102 2.93 -3.71 3.13
C VAL A 102 3.92 -4.35 2.15
N HIS A 103 3.62 -5.58 1.71
CA HIS A 103 4.48 -6.31 0.77
C HIS A 103 4.37 -5.79 -0.67
N GLY A 104 5.23 -6.30 -1.55
CA GLY A 104 5.30 -5.93 -2.96
C GLY A 104 4.65 -6.94 -3.93
N PHE A 105 5.05 -6.82 -5.20
CA PHE A 105 4.67 -7.72 -6.29
C PHE A 105 5.13 -9.18 -6.03
N LEU A 106 4.30 -10.17 -6.42
CA LEU A 106 4.57 -11.61 -6.23
C LEU A 106 4.90 -12.01 -4.78
N ALA A 107 4.31 -11.30 -3.81
CA ALA A 107 4.49 -11.55 -2.37
C ALA A 107 3.15 -11.73 -1.65
N HIS A 108 3.21 -12.01 -0.34
CA HIS A 108 2.05 -12.12 0.55
C HIS A 108 2.40 -11.67 1.98
N GLY A 109 1.39 -11.32 2.77
CA GLY A 109 1.56 -10.73 4.11
C GLY A 109 2.14 -11.67 5.19
N GLU A 110 2.28 -12.96 4.90
CA GLU A 110 2.80 -13.98 5.83
C GLU A 110 4.23 -14.44 5.48
N GLN A 111 4.92 -13.74 4.58
CA GLN A 111 6.30 -14.09 4.23
C GLN A 111 7.24 -14.00 5.44
N ALA A 112 8.27 -14.85 5.43
CA ALA A 112 9.21 -14.97 6.54
C ALA A 112 9.88 -13.64 6.96
N TRP A 113 10.16 -12.73 6.01
CA TRP A 113 10.75 -11.43 6.34
C TRP A 113 9.75 -10.52 7.07
N ILE A 114 8.45 -10.59 6.74
CA ILE A 114 7.39 -9.85 7.43
C ILE A 114 7.26 -10.38 8.85
N GLN A 115 7.20 -11.71 9.01
CA GLN A 115 7.09 -12.33 10.34
C GLN A 115 8.30 -12.00 11.23
N LYS A 116 9.51 -11.96 10.66
CA LYS A 116 10.72 -11.50 11.37
C LYS A 116 10.61 -10.03 11.79
N MET A 117 10.11 -9.16 10.91
CA MET A 117 9.93 -7.73 11.21
C MET A 117 8.84 -7.50 12.27
N VAL A 118 7.70 -8.19 12.17
CA VAL A 118 6.64 -8.21 13.19
C VAL A 118 7.23 -8.59 14.54
N LYS A 119 7.95 -9.71 14.60
CA LYS A 119 8.60 -10.18 15.83
C LYS A 119 9.56 -9.13 16.38
N ALA A 120 10.42 -8.54 15.55
CA ALA A 120 11.38 -7.53 15.99
C ALA A 120 10.70 -6.29 16.61
N TYR A 121 9.62 -5.78 16.00
CA TYR A 121 8.84 -4.68 16.57
C TYR A 121 8.22 -5.03 17.91
N LEU A 122 7.60 -6.22 18.00
CA LEU A 122 6.98 -6.71 19.21
C LEU A 122 8.00 -7.06 20.31
N GLU A 123 9.24 -7.38 19.98
CA GLU A 123 10.30 -7.55 20.99
C GLU A 123 10.81 -6.18 21.48
N PHE A 124 10.87 -5.18 20.60
CA PHE A 124 11.40 -3.87 20.92
C PHE A 124 10.44 -2.99 21.74
N ASP A 125 9.17 -2.87 21.36
CA ASP A 125 8.23 -1.94 21.98
C ASP A 125 6.79 -2.48 22.06
N ASP A 126 5.93 -1.88 22.89
CA ASP A 126 4.51 -2.23 23.02
C ASP A 126 3.69 -1.54 21.92
N VAL A 127 3.78 -2.07 20.71
CA VAL A 127 3.15 -1.54 19.49
C VAL A 127 2.08 -2.47 18.93
N ASN A 128 1.16 -1.93 18.14
CA ASN A 128 0.38 -2.74 17.22
C ASN A 128 1.19 -2.94 15.93
N VAL A 129 1.28 -4.17 15.42
CA VAL A 129 1.87 -4.42 14.10
C VAL A 129 0.83 -5.06 13.19
N ILE A 130 0.61 -4.46 12.02
CA ILE A 130 -0.41 -4.90 11.07
C ILE A 130 0.28 -5.29 9.77
N ALA A 131 0.34 -6.59 9.49
CA ALA A 131 0.79 -7.06 8.18
C ALA A 131 -0.39 -7.02 7.19
N VAL A 132 -0.19 -6.34 6.07
CA VAL A 132 -1.21 -6.14 5.03
C VAL A 132 -0.98 -7.16 3.92
N ASP A 133 -1.84 -8.17 3.84
CA ASP A 133 -1.83 -9.17 2.79
C ASP A 133 -2.79 -8.79 1.67
N TRP A 134 -2.23 -8.24 0.59
CA TRP A 134 -2.93 -7.89 -0.63
C TRP A 134 -2.49 -8.81 -1.79
N SER A 135 -2.05 -10.04 -1.47
CA SER A 135 -1.55 -11.01 -2.46
C SER A 135 -2.57 -11.39 -3.53
N GLN A 136 -3.87 -11.28 -3.26
CA GLN A 136 -4.90 -11.43 -4.29
C GLN A 136 -4.76 -10.45 -5.47
N TYR A 137 -4.17 -9.28 -5.23
CA TYR A 137 -4.02 -8.19 -6.18
C TYR A 137 -2.60 -8.12 -6.76
N SER A 138 -1.61 -8.52 -5.96
CA SER A 138 -0.17 -8.39 -6.28
C SER A 138 0.54 -9.70 -6.62
N ASN A 139 0.03 -10.85 -6.16
CA ASN A 139 0.59 -12.16 -6.45
C ASN A 139 -0.01 -12.74 -7.73
N ILE A 140 0.10 -11.94 -8.79
CA ILE A 140 -0.32 -12.27 -10.14
C ILE A 140 0.87 -12.06 -11.06
N LEU A 141 1.00 -12.86 -12.13
CA LEU A 141 2.11 -12.69 -13.07
C LEU A 141 2.03 -11.36 -13.84
N ASN A 142 0.83 -10.78 -13.93
CA ASN A 142 0.62 -9.52 -14.63
C ASN A 142 1.01 -8.30 -13.79
N TYR A 143 2.21 -7.79 -14.03
CA TYR A 143 2.76 -6.63 -13.32
C TYR A 143 1.90 -5.37 -13.49
N TYR A 144 1.46 -5.04 -14.71
CA TYR A 144 0.60 -3.87 -14.94
C TYR A 144 -0.70 -3.95 -14.16
N LYS A 145 -1.32 -5.13 -14.15
CA LYS A 145 -2.53 -5.36 -13.38
C LYS A 145 -2.26 -5.22 -11.88
N ALA A 146 -1.10 -5.67 -11.39
CA ALA A 146 -0.71 -5.47 -10.00
C ALA A 146 -0.50 -3.98 -9.66
N VAL A 147 0.10 -3.20 -10.57
CA VAL A 147 0.24 -1.74 -10.44
C VAL A 147 -1.12 -1.05 -10.37
N VAL A 148 -2.04 -1.40 -11.27
CA VAL A 148 -3.41 -0.86 -11.25
C VAL A 148 -4.12 -1.25 -9.94
N ASN A 149 -4.01 -2.51 -9.53
CA ASN A 149 -4.65 -2.99 -8.31
C ASN A 149 -4.02 -2.44 -7.02
N ALA A 150 -2.83 -1.83 -7.06
CA ALA A 150 -2.21 -1.22 -5.89
C ALA A 150 -3.09 -0.11 -5.28
N GLN A 151 -3.91 0.55 -6.10
CA GLN A 151 -4.93 1.49 -5.62
C GLN A 151 -5.98 0.80 -4.74
N ASN A 152 -6.43 -0.40 -5.09
CA ASN A 152 -7.39 -1.16 -4.27
C ASN A 152 -6.80 -1.52 -2.90
N ALA A 153 -5.51 -1.86 -2.85
CA ALA A 153 -4.83 -2.11 -1.58
C ALA A 153 -4.73 -0.84 -0.71
N ALA A 154 -4.45 0.32 -1.33
CA ALA A 154 -4.45 1.60 -0.63
C ALA A 154 -5.85 1.94 -0.10
N CYS A 155 -6.90 1.71 -0.90
CA CYS A 155 -8.29 1.88 -0.48
C CYS A 155 -8.69 0.99 0.70
N ALA A 156 -8.24 -0.26 0.70
CA ALA A 156 -8.48 -1.16 1.82
C ALA A 156 -7.82 -0.65 3.10
N ILE A 157 -6.56 -0.17 3.03
CA ILE A 157 -5.87 0.43 4.19
C ILE A 157 -6.64 1.65 4.69
N LEU A 158 -7.07 2.53 3.79
CA LEU A 158 -7.87 3.71 4.14
C LEU A 158 -9.16 3.35 4.85
N LYS A 159 -9.88 2.35 4.34
CA LYS A 159 -11.11 1.86 4.96
C LYS A 159 -10.85 1.21 6.32
N PHE A 160 -9.78 0.44 6.46
CA PHE A 160 -9.34 -0.10 7.75
C PHE A 160 -9.13 1.01 8.78
N LEU A 161 -8.42 2.09 8.41
CA LEU A 161 -8.15 3.22 9.30
C LEU A 161 -9.45 3.92 9.73
N GLN A 162 -10.36 4.18 8.78
CA GLN A 162 -11.65 4.79 9.09
C GLN A 162 -12.50 3.94 10.04
N LEU A 163 -12.61 2.64 9.75
CA LEU A 163 -13.39 1.72 10.57
C LEU A 163 -12.78 1.59 11.98
N THR A 164 -11.46 1.56 12.09
CA THR A 164 -10.77 1.54 13.40
C THR A 164 -11.07 2.79 14.22
N VAL A 165 -11.01 3.98 13.62
CA VAL A 165 -11.39 5.24 14.31
C VAL A 165 -12.86 5.23 14.74
N ALA A 166 -13.73 4.61 13.93
CA ALA A 166 -15.14 4.45 14.24
C ALA A 166 -15.41 3.42 15.34
N SER A 167 -14.58 2.38 15.51
CA SER A 167 -14.67 1.41 16.61
C SER A 167 -14.23 1.99 17.95
N TYR A 168 -13.31 2.95 17.95
CA TYR A 168 -12.73 3.55 19.16
C TYR A 168 -13.15 5.01 19.34
N ARG A 169 -14.47 5.27 19.31
CA ARG A 169 -15.03 6.64 19.33
C ARG A 169 -14.63 7.47 20.55
N GLU A 170 -14.47 6.82 21.69
CA GLU A 170 -14.18 7.47 22.98
C GLU A 170 -12.68 7.70 23.23
N THR A 171 -11.79 7.12 22.40
CA THR A 171 -10.34 7.25 22.59
C THR A 171 -9.87 8.68 22.33
N ARG A 172 -9.27 9.30 23.36
CA ARG A 172 -8.78 10.70 23.30
C ARG A 172 -7.36 10.82 22.76
N GLU A 173 -6.51 9.85 23.07
CA GLU A 173 -5.11 9.83 22.67
C GLU A 173 -4.85 8.67 21.72
N TRP A 174 -4.20 8.96 20.60
CA TRP A 174 -3.89 7.97 19.57
C TRP A 174 -2.39 7.89 19.36
N GLY A 175 -1.86 6.66 19.35
CA GLY A 175 -0.51 6.42 18.88
C GLY A 175 -0.38 6.78 17.40
N ASP A 176 0.83 7.11 16.97
CA ASP A 176 1.09 7.44 15.58
C ASP A 176 1.08 6.22 14.65
N ILE A 177 0.83 6.45 13.37
CA ILE A 177 0.89 5.43 12.32
C ILE A 177 2.22 5.56 11.57
N HIS A 178 2.90 4.42 11.42
CA HIS A 178 4.06 4.25 10.56
C HIS A 178 3.72 3.23 9.47
N LEU A 179 3.77 3.63 8.20
CA LEU A 179 3.62 2.73 7.07
C LEU A 179 5.00 2.28 6.56
N ILE A 180 5.22 0.98 6.42
CA ILE A 180 6.43 0.40 5.84
C ILE A 180 6.02 -0.37 4.60
N GLY A 181 6.49 0.06 3.43
CA GLY A 181 6.14 -0.55 2.16
C GLY A 181 7.37 -1.03 1.42
N HIS A 182 7.36 -2.28 0.95
CA HIS A 182 8.43 -2.84 0.12
C HIS A 182 8.04 -2.91 -1.35
N SER A 183 8.94 -2.49 -2.25
CA SER A 183 8.73 -2.54 -3.70
C SER A 183 7.41 -1.83 -4.07
N LEU A 184 6.45 -2.52 -4.69
CA LEU A 184 5.14 -1.97 -5.03
C LEU A 184 4.33 -1.53 -3.78
N GLY A 185 4.57 -2.15 -2.63
CA GLY A 185 3.95 -1.79 -1.35
C GLY A 185 4.36 -0.41 -0.82
N ALA A 186 5.52 0.13 -1.26
CA ALA A 186 5.93 1.50 -0.94
C ALA A 186 4.95 2.52 -1.55
N HIS A 187 4.53 2.29 -2.79
CA HIS A 187 3.54 3.14 -3.46
C HIS A 187 2.13 2.94 -2.90
N VAL A 188 1.77 1.72 -2.51
CA VAL A 188 0.52 1.48 -1.75
C VAL A 188 0.51 2.33 -0.47
N SER A 189 1.63 2.39 0.26
CA SER A 189 1.76 3.20 1.47
C SER A 189 1.64 4.70 1.19
N GLY A 190 2.28 5.19 0.12
CA GLY A 190 2.16 6.59 -0.33
C GLY A 190 0.73 6.96 -0.70
N MET A 191 0.07 6.15 -1.53
CA MET A 191 -1.32 6.35 -1.93
C MET A 191 -2.28 6.35 -0.74
N ALA A 192 -2.11 5.40 0.19
CA ALA A 192 -2.93 5.35 1.41
C ALA A 192 -2.71 6.60 2.27
N ALA A 193 -1.46 7.03 2.46
CA ALA A 193 -1.18 8.24 3.23
C ALA A 193 -1.73 9.51 2.57
N ASP A 194 -1.63 9.62 1.25
CA ASP A 194 -2.17 10.75 0.50
C ASP A 194 -3.70 10.84 0.67
N GLY A 195 -4.43 9.75 0.41
CA GLY A 195 -5.89 9.72 0.61
C GLY A 195 -6.31 9.94 2.07
N PHE A 196 -5.45 9.64 3.04
CA PHE A 196 -5.74 9.84 4.46
C PHE A 196 -5.71 11.32 4.86
N LYS A 197 -4.97 12.18 4.14
CA LYS A 197 -4.90 13.63 4.43
C LYS A 197 -6.26 14.32 4.34
N GLU A 198 -7.16 13.82 3.49
CA GLU A 198 -8.52 14.35 3.32
C GLU A 198 -9.49 13.85 4.39
N MET A 199 -9.08 12.86 5.18
CA MET A 199 -9.90 12.35 6.28
C MET A 199 -9.71 13.24 7.50
N VAL A 200 -10.80 13.80 8.01
CA VAL A 200 -10.79 14.40 9.34
C VAL A 200 -10.66 13.28 10.36
N SER A 201 -9.42 13.02 10.77
CA SER A 201 -9.06 11.95 11.70
C SER A 201 -8.18 12.45 12.83
N ARG A 202 -8.39 11.89 14.01
CA ARG A 202 -7.52 12.07 15.18
C ARG A 202 -6.30 11.16 15.18
N TRP A 203 -6.35 10.07 14.41
CA TRP A 203 -5.24 9.17 14.21
C TRP A 203 -4.35 9.73 13.10
N LYS A 204 -3.03 9.76 13.25
CA LYS A 204 -2.13 10.47 12.31
C LYS A 204 -1.08 9.55 11.73
N ILE A 205 -0.93 9.61 10.40
CA ILE A 205 0.23 9.03 9.70
C ILE A 205 1.38 10.01 9.83
N THR A 206 2.42 9.60 10.57
CA THR A 206 3.59 10.45 10.86
C THR A 206 4.82 10.03 10.06
N ARG A 207 4.89 8.75 9.67
CA ARG A 207 6.05 8.20 8.97
C ARG A 207 5.68 7.23 7.85
N ILE A 208 6.42 7.29 6.74
CA ILE A 208 6.46 6.24 5.72
C ILE A 208 7.91 5.80 5.51
N THR A 209 8.17 4.50 5.56
CA THR A 209 9.45 3.92 5.14
C THR A 209 9.27 3.16 3.83
N GLY A 210 9.96 3.58 2.77
CA GLY A 210 10.00 2.90 1.48
C GLY A 210 11.21 1.96 1.41
N LEU A 211 10.98 0.65 1.35
CA LEU A 211 12.02 -0.36 1.18
C LEU A 211 12.12 -0.72 -0.31
N ASP A 212 13.14 -0.16 -0.97
CA ASP A 212 13.42 -0.29 -2.40
C ASP A 212 12.16 -0.07 -3.29
N PRO A 213 11.54 1.13 -3.27
CA PRO A 213 10.30 1.42 -4.00
C PRO A 213 10.42 1.08 -5.49
N ALA A 214 9.39 0.48 -6.09
CA ALA A 214 9.48 -0.03 -7.47
C ALA A 214 9.55 1.08 -8.53
N GLN A 215 10.50 1.01 -9.46
CA GLN A 215 10.61 2.02 -10.54
C GLN A 215 9.59 1.87 -11.66
N PRO A 216 9.33 0.65 -12.21
CA PRO A 216 8.47 0.50 -13.38
C PRO A 216 7.06 1.03 -13.12
N CYS A 217 6.51 1.79 -14.06
CA CYS A 217 5.23 2.48 -14.00
C CYS A 217 5.12 3.61 -12.93
N PHE A 218 6.17 3.91 -12.15
CA PHE A 218 6.12 4.95 -11.10
C PHE A 218 7.06 6.14 -11.31
N ALA A 219 8.10 6.01 -12.16
CA ALA A 219 9.11 7.06 -12.38
C ALA A 219 8.54 8.45 -12.78
N ALA A 220 7.36 8.49 -13.42
CA ALA A 220 6.65 9.72 -13.75
C ALA A 220 5.17 9.67 -13.33
N SER A 221 4.82 8.77 -12.41
CA SER A 221 3.44 8.56 -12.01
C SER A 221 3.05 9.47 -10.87
N ASP A 222 1.83 9.97 -10.98
CA ASP A 222 1.17 10.68 -9.90
C ASP A 222 0.84 9.75 -8.71
N LEU A 223 0.91 8.44 -8.88
CA LEU A 223 0.69 7.45 -7.82
C LEU A 223 1.99 7.01 -7.14
N SER A 224 3.13 7.61 -7.49
CA SER A 224 4.42 7.35 -6.85
C SER A 224 4.47 7.90 -5.43
N LEU A 225 5.24 7.20 -4.58
CA LEU A 225 5.55 7.64 -3.22
C LEU A 225 6.43 8.89 -3.32
N GLY A 226 6.13 9.91 -2.53
CA GLY A 226 6.91 11.13 -2.46
C GLY A 226 7.10 11.65 -1.04
N LYS A 227 8.10 12.52 -0.88
CA LYS A 227 8.49 13.11 0.40
C LYS A 227 7.38 13.86 1.15
N THR A 228 6.32 14.25 0.43
CA THR A 228 5.16 14.98 0.97
C THR A 228 4.02 14.07 1.43
N ASP A 229 4.15 12.76 1.29
CA ASP A 229 3.07 11.81 1.61
C ASP A 229 2.88 11.64 3.12
N ALA A 230 3.93 11.89 3.92
CA ALA A 230 3.88 11.96 5.38
C ALA A 230 4.84 13.03 5.92
N PRO A 231 4.70 13.45 7.19
CA PRO A 231 5.66 14.37 7.83
C PRO A 231 7.12 13.90 7.76
N PHE A 232 7.35 12.58 7.80
CA PHE A 232 8.66 12.00 7.58
C PHE A 232 8.57 10.80 6.63
N VAL A 233 9.37 10.82 5.58
CA VAL A 233 9.47 9.76 4.58
C VAL A 233 10.93 9.38 4.43
N ASP A 234 11.28 8.14 4.78
CA ASP A 234 12.64 7.60 4.65
C ASP A 234 12.68 6.44 3.67
N ILE A 235 13.69 6.44 2.79
CA ILE A 235 13.79 5.47 1.69
C ILE A 235 15.11 4.72 1.78
N ILE A 236 15.05 3.40 1.64
CA ILE A 236 16.23 2.53 1.57
C ILE A 236 16.29 1.94 0.16
N HIS A 237 17.26 2.38 -0.64
CA HIS A 237 17.50 1.86 -1.99
C HIS A 237 18.52 0.71 -1.93
N THR A 238 18.16 -0.46 -2.46
CA THR A 238 19.06 -1.63 -2.49
C THR A 238 19.19 -2.22 -3.89
N ASN A 239 18.31 -1.88 -4.84
CA ASN A 239 18.37 -2.32 -6.23
C ASN A 239 18.13 -1.18 -7.24
N GLY A 240 18.59 0.04 -6.92
CA GLY A 240 18.53 1.21 -7.79
C GLY A 240 19.62 1.24 -8.88
N GLN A 241 19.59 0.33 -9.85
CA GLN A 241 20.54 0.29 -10.99
C GLN A 241 19.94 0.75 -12.33
N PHE A 242 20.78 1.16 -13.30
CA PHE A 242 20.31 1.57 -14.63
C PHE A 242 19.79 0.32 -15.34
N PHE A 243 18.63 0.38 -16.00
CA PHE A 243 17.91 -0.80 -16.46
C PHE A 243 18.64 -1.62 -17.55
N ALA A 244 19.79 -1.14 -18.04
CA ALA A 244 20.77 -1.98 -18.76
C ALA A 244 21.52 -2.99 -17.85
N GLY A 245 21.06 -3.20 -16.60
CA GLY A 245 21.58 -4.15 -15.60
C GLY A 245 20.56 -4.63 -14.55
N MET A 246 19.26 -4.72 -14.88
CA MET A 246 18.18 -5.37 -14.09
C MET A 246 17.82 -4.79 -12.69
N GLY A 247 18.08 -3.50 -12.43
CA GLY A 247 17.55 -2.82 -11.24
C GLY A 247 16.03 -2.63 -11.29
N LEU A 248 15.31 -3.00 -10.22
CA LEU A 248 13.85 -2.84 -10.10
C LEU A 248 13.44 -1.69 -9.18
N GLY A 249 14.37 -1.18 -8.35
CA GLY A 249 14.13 -0.09 -7.42
C GLY A 249 14.31 1.29 -8.08
N MET A 250 13.55 2.28 -7.61
CA MET A 250 13.72 3.68 -7.98
C MET A 250 15.11 4.17 -7.58
N LYS A 251 15.66 5.11 -8.34
CA LYS A 251 16.89 5.83 -7.99
C LYS A 251 16.66 7.19 -7.38
N ASP A 252 15.53 7.79 -7.71
CA ASP A 252 15.25 9.18 -7.35
C ASP A 252 15.15 9.32 -5.82
N PRO A 253 15.73 10.38 -5.25
CA PRO A 253 15.62 10.65 -3.83
C PRO A 253 14.19 11.14 -3.52
N ILE A 254 13.29 10.19 -3.30
CA ILE A 254 11.86 10.44 -3.03
C ILE A 254 11.55 10.59 -1.52
N GLY A 255 12.58 10.50 -0.65
CA GLY A 255 12.50 10.71 0.79
C GLY A 255 12.89 12.13 1.24
N ASN A 256 12.90 12.35 2.55
CA ASN A 256 13.38 13.58 3.20
C ASN A 256 14.90 13.63 3.30
#